data_AF-A0A969SES1-F1
#
_entry.id   AF-A0A969SES1-F1
#
_cell.length_a   1.000
_cell.length_b   1.000
_cell.length_c   1.000
_cell.angle_alpha   90.00
_cell.angle_beta   90.00
_cell.angle_gamma   90.00
#
_symmetry.space_group_name_H-M   'P 1'
#
loop_
_entity.id
_entity.type
_entity.pdbx_description
1 polymer ?
#
loop_
_entity_poly.entity_id
_entity_poly.type
_entity_poly.pdbx_seq_one_letter_code
_entity_poly.pdbx_strand_id
1 'polypeptide(L)'
;LPDVIQVFRPQSLSLIEAAGRNLGINVEPTRRTLALKQWLQEKQYPTAIDKPPPVPLPENLWGEQWRFATLSAGDVETAFSDRPIPILHLPEYLKPLNLGLPSTAPIPGVVIYGGRQSMRLARWLHEARPVALNYVAGAPDGLVLEAGLVDRWIVATFEDAEVAAAAKVYQQRQQLSQGLHFLLVQPDDSGMTYSGFWLLQTED
;
A
#
# COMPACT_ATOMS: atom_id res chain seq x y z
N LEU A 1 20.82 11.33 22.50
CA LEU A 1 19.57 10.53 22.41
C LEU A 1 19.17 10.49 20.94
N PRO A 2 18.46 9.45 20.44
CA PRO A 2 17.98 9.45 19.07
C PRO A 2 16.95 10.57 18.86
N ASP A 3 16.84 11.09 17.63
CA ASP A 3 15.84 12.10 17.29
C ASP A 3 14.43 11.51 17.20
N VAL A 4 14.33 10.24 16.79
CA VAL A 4 13.06 9.50 16.62
C VAL A 4 13.20 8.06 17.10
N ILE A 5 12.16 7.52 17.72
CA ILE A 5 12.01 6.10 18.04
C ILE A 5 10.94 5.50 17.11
N GLN A 6 11.35 4.54 16.29
CA GLN A 6 10.43 3.85 15.38
C GLN A 6 9.83 2.60 16.02
N VAL A 7 8.52 2.42 15.87
CA VAL A 7 7.78 1.31 16.48
C VAL A 7 6.92 0.62 15.43
N PHE A 8 7.18 -0.67 15.22
CA PHE A 8 6.39 -1.48 14.29
C PHE A 8 5.28 -2.31 14.95
N ARG A 9 5.35 -2.52 16.28
CA ARG A 9 4.34 -3.29 17.02
C ARG A 9 3.28 -2.36 17.59
N PRO A 10 2.02 -2.47 17.15
CA PRO A 10 0.91 -1.69 17.72
C PRO A 10 0.77 -1.87 19.23
N GLN A 11 0.99 -3.09 19.74
CA GLN A 11 0.80 -3.41 21.16
C GLN A 11 1.77 -2.64 22.08
N SER A 12 2.93 -2.24 21.58
CA SER A 12 3.92 -1.47 22.35
C SER A 12 3.84 0.03 22.09
N LEU A 13 3.08 0.48 21.10
CA LEU A 13 3.11 1.88 20.63
C LEU A 13 2.77 2.86 21.75
N SER A 14 1.66 2.65 22.46
CA SER A 14 1.20 3.56 23.53
C SER A 14 2.21 3.68 24.69
N LEU A 15 2.87 2.58 25.05
CA LEU A 15 3.90 2.56 26.09
C LEU A 15 5.14 3.35 25.65
N ILE A 16 5.60 3.13 24.41
CA ILE A 16 6.78 3.80 23.87
C ILE A 16 6.51 5.28 23.65
N GLU A 17 5.31 5.66 23.19
CA GLU A 17 4.88 7.05 23.09
C GLU A 17 4.88 7.75 24.46
N ALA A 18 4.40 7.08 25.52
CA ALA A 18 4.45 7.63 26.87
C ALA A 18 5.90 7.86 27.34
N ALA A 19 6.81 6.91 27.08
CA ALA A 19 8.23 7.04 27.39
C ALA A 19 8.90 8.15 26.56
N GLY A 20 8.61 8.21 25.25
CA GLY A 20 9.12 9.24 24.33
C GLY A 20 8.73 10.65 24.76
N ARG A 21 7.47 10.86 25.17
CA ARG A 21 7.00 12.14 25.73
C ARG A 21 7.81 12.57 26.96
N ASN A 22 8.10 11.64 27.88
CA ASN A 22 8.90 11.95 29.08
C ASN A 22 10.36 12.28 28.75
N LEU A 23 10.90 11.73 27.65
CA LEU A 23 12.27 11.94 27.21
C LEU A 23 12.42 13.07 26.17
N GLY A 24 11.31 13.67 25.72
CA GLY A 24 11.31 14.65 24.63
C GLY A 24 11.70 14.07 23.27
N ILE A 25 11.50 12.77 23.06
CA ILE A 25 11.85 12.05 21.82
C ILE A 25 10.56 11.74 21.04
N ASN A 26 10.55 12.03 19.74
CA ASN A 26 9.40 11.72 18.90
C ASN A 26 9.28 10.20 18.66
N VAL A 27 8.05 9.69 18.63
CA VAL A 27 7.79 8.27 18.37
C VAL A 27 7.05 8.15 17.06
N GLU A 28 7.60 7.35 16.15
CA GLU A 28 7.04 7.15 14.81
C GLU A 28 6.50 5.72 14.68
N PRO A 29 5.18 5.54 14.53
CA PRO A 29 4.62 4.23 14.20
C PRO A 29 4.91 3.92 12.73
N THR A 30 5.74 2.90 12.48
CA THR A 30 6.11 2.49 11.12
C THR A 30 6.43 1.00 11.04
N ARG A 31 5.97 0.32 9.99
CA ARG A 31 6.35 -1.07 9.71
C ARG A 31 7.79 -1.21 9.19
N ARG A 32 8.40 -0.09 8.77
CA ARG A 32 9.69 -0.03 8.06
C ARG A 32 10.90 -0.12 9.00
N THR A 33 10.91 -1.10 9.88
CA THR A 33 12.00 -1.34 10.83
C THR A 33 12.84 -2.55 10.39
N LEU A 34 13.42 -2.50 9.18
CA LEU A 34 14.08 -3.65 8.53
C LEU A 34 15.20 -4.25 9.37
N ALA A 35 16.15 -3.41 9.83
CA ALA A 35 17.27 -3.88 10.65
C ALA A 35 16.80 -4.50 11.98
N LEU A 36 15.76 -3.93 12.59
CA LEU A 36 15.15 -4.49 13.80
C LEU A 36 14.46 -5.83 13.51
N LYS A 37 13.72 -5.94 12.41
CA LYS A 37 13.07 -7.19 12.00
C LYS A 37 14.10 -8.28 11.71
N GLN A 38 15.19 -7.96 11.00
CA GLN A 38 16.32 -8.87 10.77
C GLN A 38 16.94 -9.35 12.09
N TRP A 39 17.25 -8.43 13.00
CA TRP A 39 17.80 -8.76 14.31
C TRP A 39 16.85 -9.65 15.14
N LEU A 40 15.54 -9.36 15.12
CA LEU A 40 14.54 -10.19 15.79
C LEU A 40 14.45 -11.60 15.18
N GLN A 41 14.53 -11.72 13.84
CA GLN A 41 14.55 -13.00 13.14
C GLN A 41 15.77 -13.85 13.50
N GLU A 42 16.96 -13.25 13.56
CA GLU A 42 18.19 -13.93 14.01
C GLU A 42 18.06 -14.47 15.45
N LYS A 43 17.30 -13.75 16.28
CA LYS A 43 16.99 -14.12 17.66
C LYS A 43 15.74 -15.00 17.80
N GLN A 44 15.14 -15.42 16.68
CA GLN A 44 13.94 -16.26 16.63
C GLN A 44 12.71 -15.62 17.33
N TYR A 45 12.65 -14.29 17.37
CA TYR A 45 11.46 -13.56 17.82
C TYR A 45 10.49 -13.31 16.67
N PRO A 46 9.17 -13.41 16.90
CA PRO A 46 8.18 -13.23 15.85
C PRO A 46 8.12 -11.77 15.39
N THR A 47 8.25 -11.52 14.09
CA THR A 47 8.13 -10.19 13.48
C THR A 47 6.76 -9.89 12.90
N ALA A 48 5.87 -10.89 12.88
CA ALA A 48 4.53 -10.75 12.34
C ALA A 48 3.74 -9.67 13.08
N ILE A 49 3.07 -8.84 12.30
CA ILE A 49 2.12 -7.85 12.79
C ILE A 49 0.73 -8.49 12.76
N ASP A 50 -0.09 -8.16 13.76
CA ASP A 50 -1.47 -8.63 13.82
C ASP A 50 -2.24 -8.21 12.56
N LYS A 51 -3.13 -9.07 12.09
CA LYS A 51 -3.94 -8.83 10.89
C LYS A 51 -5.41 -8.92 11.29
N PRO A 52 -5.95 -7.90 11.98
CA PRO A 52 -7.35 -7.91 12.42
C PRO A 52 -8.31 -8.07 11.22
N PRO A 53 -9.55 -8.50 11.44
CA PRO A 53 -10.55 -8.56 10.37
C PRO A 53 -10.68 -7.19 9.68
N PRO A 54 -10.69 -7.14 8.33
CA PRO A 54 -10.80 -5.87 7.63
C PRO A 54 -12.19 -5.27 7.82
N VAL A 55 -12.28 -3.94 7.88
CA VAL A 55 -13.55 -3.21 7.98
C VAL A 55 -13.92 -2.59 6.62
N PRO A 56 -15.20 -2.35 6.32
CA PRO A 56 -15.57 -1.64 5.09
C PRO A 56 -14.95 -0.24 5.01
N LEU A 57 -14.47 0.14 3.82
CA LEU A 57 -14.07 1.53 3.58
C LEU A 57 -15.32 2.44 3.74
N PRO A 58 -15.21 3.61 4.41
CA PRO A 58 -16.34 4.55 4.51
C PRO A 58 -16.88 4.95 3.13
N GLU A 59 -18.21 5.00 2.98
CA GLU A 59 -18.88 5.28 1.69
C GLU A 59 -18.43 6.60 1.06
N ASN A 60 -18.13 7.60 1.88
CA ASN A 60 -17.65 8.90 1.44
C ASN A 60 -16.22 8.89 0.85
N LEU A 61 -15.56 7.73 0.83
CA LEU A 61 -14.24 7.47 0.27
C LEU A 61 -14.29 6.44 -0.87
N TRP A 62 -15.46 5.97 -1.27
CA TRP A 62 -15.59 5.04 -2.38
C TRP A 62 -15.21 5.70 -3.71
N GLY A 63 -14.53 4.94 -4.56
CA GLY A 63 -14.43 5.28 -5.97
C GLY A 63 -15.74 4.99 -6.70
N GLU A 64 -15.98 5.67 -7.81
CA GLU A 64 -17.09 5.38 -8.71
C GLU A 64 -16.86 4.04 -9.43
N GLN A 65 -15.61 3.79 -9.83
CA GLN A 65 -15.18 2.57 -10.51
C GLN A 65 -13.75 2.20 -10.11
N TRP A 66 -13.37 0.96 -10.33
CA TRP A 66 -11.99 0.52 -10.18
C TRP A 66 -11.66 -0.59 -11.18
N ARG A 67 -10.38 -0.81 -11.44
CA ARG A 67 -9.90 -1.93 -12.26
C ARG A 67 -8.51 -2.38 -11.87
N PHE A 68 -8.19 -3.62 -12.21
CA PHE A 68 -6.80 -4.09 -12.25
C PHE A 68 -6.06 -3.48 -13.44
N ALA A 69 -4.80 -3.17 -13.23
CA ALA A 69 -3.89 -2.66 -14.24
C ALA A 69 -2.51 -3.29 -14.09
N THR A 70 -1.65 -3.08 -15.08
CA THR A 70 -0.26 -3.53 -15.03
C THR A 70 0.59 -2.54 -15.79
N LEU A 71 1.74 -2.21 -15.20
CA LEU A 71 2.78 -1.38 -15.81
C LEU A 71 4.04 -2.23 -15.93
N SER A 72 4.91 -1.92 -16.88
CA SER A 72 6.27 -2.49 -16.82
C SER A 72 7.04 -1.80 -15.69
N ALA A 73 8.03 -2.48 -15.11
CA ALA A 73 8.93 -1.90 -14.12
C ALA A 73 9.61 -0.62 -14.63
N GLY A 74 9.97 -0.54 -15.91
CA GLY A 74 10.51 0.66 -16.54
C GLY A 74 9.48 1.80 -16.64
N ASP A 75 8.20 1.47 -16.84
CA ASP A 75 7.12 2.45 -16.90
C ASP A 75 6.77 3.01 -15.51
N VAL A 76 6.96 2.27 -14.41
CA VAL A 76 6.63 2.78 -13.06
C VAL A 76 7.37 4.09 -12.74
N GLU A 77 8.60 4.24 -13.23
CA GLU A 77 9.40 5.45 -13.00
C GLU A 77 9.07 6.57 -14.01
N THR A 78 8.72 6.20 -15.24
CA THR A 78 8.60 7.14 -16.38
C THR A 78 7.17 7.54 -16.71
N ALA A 79 6.17 6.70 -16.40
CA ALA A 79 4.76 6.89 -16.77
C ALA A 79 4.15 8.19 -16.24
N PHE A 80 4.77 8.77 -15.22
CA PHE A 80 4.30 9.98 -14.54
C PHE A 80 5.36 11.08 -14.49
N SER A 81 6.50 10.94 -15.16
CA SER A 81 7.56 11.96 -15.15
C SER A 81 7.13 13.28 -15.80
N ASP A 82 6.30 13.19 -16.85
CA ASP A 82 5.88 14.37 -17.63
C ASP A 82 4.68 15.11 -17.04
N ARG A 83 4.10 14.61 -15.94
CA ARG A 83 2.83 15.14 -15.39
C ARG A 83 2.89 15.23 -13.88
N PRO A 84 2.56 16.39 -13.29
CA PRO A 84 2.51 16.51 -11.83
C PRO A 84 1.37 15.64 -11.29
N ILE A 85 1.71 14.62 -10.50
CA ILE A 85 0.76 13.91 -9.64
C ILE A 85 0.72 14.65 -8.29
N PRO A 86 -0.45 15.13 -7.84
CA PRO A 86 -0.56 15.89 -6.59
C PRO A 86 -0.02 15.14 -5.37
N ILE A 87 -0.25 13.82 -5.30
CA ILE A 87 0.26 12.96 -4.24
C ILE A 87 1.06 11.82 -4.88
N LEU A 88 2.38 11.92 -4.81
CA LEU A 88 3.29 10.90 -5.35
C LEU A 88 4.06 10.24 -4.20
N HIS A 89 3.83 8.95 -3.99
CA HIS A 89 4.55 8.13 -3.03
C HIS A 89 5.34 7.04 -3.76
N LEU A 90 6.55 7.40 -4.17
CA LEU A 90 7.50 6.53 -4.90
C LEU A 90 8.83 6.47 -4.15
N PRO A 91 8.90 5.77 -3.01
CA PRO A 91 10.11 5.75 -2.21
C PRO A 91 11.25 5.01 -2.93
N GLU A 92 12.47 5.53 -2.81
CA GLU A 92 13.66 5.03 -3.53
C GLU A 92 13.86 3.53 -3.35
N TYR A 93 13.75 3.01 -2.12
CA TYR A 93 13.97 1.60 -1.82
C TYR A 93 12.92 0.65 -2.42
N LEU A 94 11.76 1.14 -2.88
CA LEU A 94 10.76 0.32 -3.59
C LEU A 94 10.90 0.40 -5.10
N LYS A 95 11.76 1.29 -5.64
CA LYS A 95 11.91 1.40 -7.09
C LYS A 95 12.30 0.04 -7.67
N PRO A 96 11.70 -0.36 -8.81
CA PRO A 96 11.96 -1.68 -9.39
C PRO A 96 13.45 -1.97 -9.61
N LEU A 97 14.24 -0.96 -10.01
CA LEU A 97 15.68 -1.06 -10.17
C LEU A 97 16.39 -1.47 -8.86
N ASN A 98 16.01 -0.88 -7.73
CA ASN A 98 16.62 -1.14 -6.43
C ASN A 98 16.19 -2.50 -5.84
N LEU A 99 15.10 -3.08 -6.34
CA LEU A 99 14.65 -4.44 -6.04
C LEU A 99 15.23 -5.51 -6.99
N GLY A 100 16.06 -5.10 -7.96
CA GLY A 100 16.66 -5.99 -8.95
C GLY A 100 15.65 -6.57 -9.95
N LEU A 101 14.51 -5.89 -10.16
CA LEU A 101 13.51 -6.30 -11.14
C LEU A 101 13.93 -5.86 -12.55
N PRO A 102 13.80 -6.73 -13.58
CA PRO A 102 14.07 -6.32 -14.96
C PRO A 102 13.04 -5.28 -15.39
N SER A 103 13.43 -4.34 -16.27
CA SER A 103 12.55 -3.25 -16.73
C SER A 103 11.24 -3.72 -17.39
N THR A 104 11.22 -4.94 -17.93
CA THR A 104 10.04 -5.57 -18.54
C THR A 104 9.16 -6.31 -17.53
N ALA A 105 9.54 -6.39 -16.25
CA ALA A 105 8.75 -7.08 -15.24
C ALA A 105 7.35 -6.46 -15.11
N PRO A 106 6.27 -7.27 -15.11
CA PRO A 106 4.92 -6.77 -14.94
C PRO A 106 4.68 -6.40 -13.48
N ILE A 107 4.52 -5.10 -13.20
CA ILE A 107 4.13 -4.59 -11.89
C ILE A 107 2.61 -4.46 -11.88
N PRO A 108 1.89 -5.29 -11.11
CA PRO A 108 0.45 -5.20 -11.04
C PRO A 108 0.01 -3.99 -10.23
N GLY A 109 -1.20 -3.51 -10.47
CA GLY A 109 -1.77 -2.43 -9.67
C GLY A 109 -3.27 -2.35 -9.76
N VAL A 110 -3.83 -1.47 -8.94
CA VAL A 110 -5.26 -1.14 -8.95
C VAL A 110 -5.41 0.34 -9.26
N VAL A 111 -6.32 0.64 -10.18
CA VAL A 111 -6.70 2.00 -10.54
C VAL A 111 -8.09 2.26 -10.00
N ILE A 112 -8.25 3.30 -9.21
CA ILE A 112 -9.54 3.76 -8.67
C ILE A 112 -9.91 5.06 -9.36
N TYR A 113 -11.10 5.08 -9.96
CA TYR A 113 -11.74 6.25 -10.54
C TYR A 113 -12.61 6.90 -9.47
N GLY A 114 -12.14 8.01 -8.91
CA GLY A 114 -12.80 8.69 -7.80
C GLY A 114 -13.76 9.81 -8.22
N GLY A 115 -13.91 10.07 -9.52
CA GLY A 115 -14.72 11.16 -10.03
C GLY A 115 -14.40 12.49 -9.35
N ARG A 116 -15.43 13.18 -8.87
CA ARG A 116 -15.27 14.44 -8.12
C ARG A 116 -14.61 14.29 -6.74
N GLN A 117 -14.57 13.09 -6.18
CA GLN A 117 -14.02 12.79 -4.86
C GLN A 117 -12.59 12.24 -4.93
N SER A 118 -11.99 12.11 -6.11
CA SER A 118 -10.68 11.48 -6.30
C SER A 118 -9.58 12.10 -5.43
N MET A 119 -9.55 13.43 -5.31
CA MET A 119 -8.58 14.13 -4.45
C MET A 119 -8.83 13.92 -2.96
N ARG A 120 -10.10 13.77 -2.54
CA ARG A 120 -10.45 13.47 -1.14
C ARG A 120 -9.97 12.07 -0.77
N LEU A 121 -10.26 11.09 -1.63
CA LEU A 121 -9.77 9.72 -1.49
C LEU A 121 -8.24 9.69 -1.47
N ALA A 122 -7.58 10.40 -2.38
CA ALA A 122 -6.12 10.43 -2.45
C ALA A 122 -5.47 11.01 -1.17
N ARG A 123 -6.03 12.08 -0.59
CA ARG A 123 -5.55 12.64 0.68
C ARG A 123 -5.75 11.67 1.84
N TRP A 124 -6.91 11.04 1.93
CA TRP A 124 -7.17 10.05 2.97
C TRP A 124 -6.21 8.86 2.87
N LEU A 125 -5.97 8.34 1.66
CA LEU A 125 -4.97 7.29 1.44
C LEU A 125 -3.58 7.75 1.91
N HIS A 126 -3.16 8.96 1.55
CA HIS A 126 -1.88 9.49 1.99
C HIS A 126 -1.73 9.50 3.51
N GLU A 127 -2.76 9.95 4.23
CA GLU A 127 -2.80 9.97 5.70
C GLU A 127 -2.84 8.55 6.30
N ALA A 128 -3.59 7.63 5.69
CA ALA A 128 -3.69 6.23 6.11
C ALA A 128 -2.35 5.49 5.96
N ARG A 129 -1.43 5.97 5.09
CA ARG A 129 -0.12 5.38 4.80
C ARG A 129 -0.26 3.94 4.28
N PRO A 130 -0.76 3.74 3.04
CA PRO A 130 -0.97 2.42 2.46
C PRO A 130 0.34 1.63 2.44
N VAL A 131 0.22 0.35 2.75
CA VAL A 131 1.33 -0.61 2.81
C VAL A 131 1.18 -1.63 1.68
N ALA A 132 0.00 -2.24 1.57
CA ALA A 132 -0.28 -3.25 0.57
C ALA A 132 -1.77 -3.27 0.22
N LEU A 133 -2.07 -3.66 -1.02
CA LEU A 133 -3.41 -3.95 -1.49
C LEU A 133 -3.45 -5.42 -1.91
N ASN A 134 -4.25 -6.22 -1.21
CA ASN A 134 -4.22 -7.67 -1.33
C ASN A 134 -5.58 -8.18 -1.81
N TYR A 135 -5.55 -9.12 -2.76
CA TYR A 135 -6.71 -9.93 -3.08
C TYR A 135 -6.96 -10.95 -1.96
N VAL A 136 -8.21 -11.03 -1.52
CA VAL A 136 -8.67 -12.00 -0.53
C VAL A 136 -9.81 -12.79 -1.15
N ALA A 137 -9.59 -14.09 -1.33
CA ALA A 137 -10.61 -14.99 -1.85
C ALA A 137 -11.75 -15.15 -0.83
N GLY A 138 -13.00 -15.11 -1.29
CA GLY A 138 -14.16 -15.17 -0.42
C GLY A 138 -15.50 -15.37 -1.15
N ALA A 139 -16.59 -15.19 -0.42
CA ALA A 139 -17.94 -15.14 -0.97
C ALA A 139 -18.68 -13.95 -0.32
N PRO A 140 -18.54 -12.71 -0.84
CA PRO A 140 -17.85 -12.34 -2.09
C PRO A 140 -16.30 -12.28 -1.97
N ASP A 141 -15.60 -12.28 -3.10
CA ASP A 141 -14.19 -11.96 -3.19
C ASP A 141 -13.94 -10.48 -2.82
N GLY A 142 -12.71 -10.14 -2.39
CA GLY A 142 -12.41 -8.78 -1.93
C GLY A 142 -11.00 -8.27 -2.24
N LEU A 143 -10.89 -6.94 -2.32
CA LEU A 143 -9.63 -6.21 -2.28
C LEU A 143 -9.49 -5.53 -0.92
N VAL A 144 -8.44 -5.89 -0.20
CA VAL A 144 -8.15 -5.38 1.15
C VAL A 144 -6.92 -4.51 1.13
N LEU A 145 -7.08 -3.24 1.51
CA LEU A 145 -5.99 -2.30 1.74
C LEU A 145 -5.48 -2.47 3.17
N GLU A 146 -4.19 -2.76 3.31
CA GLU A 146 -3.47 -2.62 4.56
C GLU A 146 -2.79 -1.25 4.62
N ALA A 147 -2.89 -0.56 5.76
CA ALA A 147 -2.19 0.69 5.98
C ALA A 147 -1.70 0.82 7.43
N GLY A 148 -0.93 1.88 7.71
CA GLY A 148 -0.42 2.17 9.04
C GLY A 148 0.32 0.98 9.64
N LEU A 149 0.04 0.66 10.91
CA LEU A 149 0.59 -0.54 11.55
C LEU A 149 -0.30 -1.78 11.36
N VAL A 150 -1.62 -1.65 11.52
CA VAL A 150 -2.55 -2.81 11.53
C VAL A 150 -3.86 -2.57 10.80
N ASP A 151 -4.09 -1.36 10.31
CA ASP A 151 -5.39 -1.00 9.77
C ASP A 151 -5.63 -1.73 8.45
N ARG A 152 -6.85 -2.25 8.29
CA ARG A 152 -7.25 -3.05 7.13
C ARG A 152 -8.65 -2.64 6.68
N TRP A 153 -8.78 -2.23 5.42
CA TRP A 153 -10.05 -1.83 4.83
C TRP A 153 -10.40 -2.67 3.61
N ILE A 154 -11.67 -3.07 3.50
CA ILE A 154 -12.24 -3.63 2.29
C ILE A 154 -12.51 -2.47 1.33
N VAL A 155 -11.74 -2.38 0.25
CA VAL A 155 -11.86 -1.32 -0.77
C VAL A 155 -12.90 -1.68 -1.82
N ALA A 156 -13.00 -2.96 -2.17
CA ALA A 156 -13.99 -3.47 -3.11
C ALA A 156 -14.32 -4.92 -2.79
N THR A 157 -15.56 -5.32 -3.09
CA THR A 157 -16.01 -6.71 -3.11
C THR A 157 -16.61 -7.03 -4.48
N PHE A 158 -16.46 -8.27 -4.94
CA PHE A 158 -16.96 -8.69 -6.25
C PHE A 158 -17.27 -10.19 -6.25
N GLU A 159 -18.21 -10.60 -7.10
CA GLU A 159 -18.60 -12.01 -7.32
C GLU A 159 -18.43 -12.42 -8.80
N ASP A 160 -18.10 -11.45 -9.64
CA ASP A 160 -17.91 -11.67 -11.08
C ASP A 160 -16.69 -12.56 -11.33
N ALA A 161 -16.90 -13.63 -12.10
CA ALA A 161 -15.88 -14.65 -12.36
C ALA A 161 -14.70 -14.11 -13.19
N GLU A 162 -14.93 -13.15 -14.08
CA GLU A 162 -13.86 -12.50 -14.85
C GLU A 162 -13.02 -11.60 -13.93
N VAL A 163 -13.67 -10.86 -13.03
CA VAL A 163 -12.97 -10.04 -12.03
C VAL A 163 -12.16 -10.92 -11.07
N ALA A 164 -12.71 -12.06 -10.64
CA ALA A 164 -11.99 -13.04 -9.82
C ALA A 164 -10.79 -13.65 -10.54
N ALA A 165 -10.89 -13.93 -11.84
CA ALA A 165 -9.77 -14.38 -12.64
C ALA A 165 -8.68 -13.29 -12.75
N ALA A 166 -9.07 -12.03 -12.97
CA ALA A 166 -8.15 -10.91 -12.99
C ALA A 166 -7.47 -10.68 -11.63
N ALA A 167 -8.18 -10.89 -10.51
CA ALA A 167 -7.63 -10.79 -9.17
C ALA A 167 -6.57 -11.88 -8.89
N LYS A 168 -6.78 -13.10 -9.40
CA LYS A 168 -5.76 -14.17 -9.34
C LYS A 168 -4.51 -13.82 -10.15
N VAL A 169 -4.69 -13.25 -11.35
CA VAL A 169 -3.56 -12.76 -12.17
C VAL A 169 -2.82 -11.62 -11.46
N TYR A 170 -3.55 -10.70 -10.82
CA TYR A 170 -2.98 -9.63 -10.00
C TYR A 170 -2.11 -10.22 -8.88
N GLN A 171 -2.65 -11.16 -8.10
CA GLN A 171 -1.92 -11.82 -7.00
C GLN A 171 -0.68 -12.58 -7.49
N GLN A 172 -0.79 -13.30 -8.61
CA GLN A 172 0.34 -14.01 -9.22
C GLN A 172 1.46 -13.05 -9.62
N ARG A 173 1.10 -11.94 -10.27
CA ARG A 173 2.08 -10.90 -10.66
C ARG A 173 2.71 -10.26 -9.43
N GLN A 174 1.94 -10.06 -8.37
CA GLN A 174 2.42 -9.46 -7.12
C GLN A 174 3.51 -10.35 -6.50
N GLN A 175 3.36 -11.68 -6.57
CA GLN A 175 4.41 -12.61 -6.14
C GLN A 175 5.64 -12.56 -7.05
N LEU A 176 5.45 -12.53 -8.37
CA LEU A 176 6.55 -12.46 -9.35
C LEU A 176 7.34 -11.15 -9.27
N SER A 177 6.70 -10.07 -8.81
CA SER A 177 7.33 -8.75 -8.58
C SER A 177 7.83 -8.56 -7.15
N GLN A 178 8.07 -9.64 -6.39
CA GLN A 178 8.55 -9.58 -4.99
C GLN A 178 7.64 -8.74 -4.07
N GLY A 179 6.33 -8.88 -4.24
CA GLY A 179 5.30 -8.12 -3.53
C GLY A 179 5.08 -6.71 -4.06
N LEU A 180 5.88 -6.23 -5.02
CA LEU A 180 5.79 -4.86 -5.54
C LEU A 180 4.54 -4.66 -6.38
N HIS A 181 3.75 -3.64 -6.07
CA HIS A 181 2.53 -3.29 -6.79
C HIS A 181 2.23 -1.79 -6.63
N PHE A 182 1.24 -1.29 -7.37
CA PHE A 182 0.85 0.11 -7.26
C PHE A 182 -0.64 0.31 -6.99
N LEU A 183 -0.95 1.48 -6.43
CA LEU A 183 -2.29 2.03 -6.33
C LEU A 183 -2.30 3.38 -7.04
N LEU A 184 -3.25 3.59 -7.95
CA LEU A 184 -3.46 4.84 -8.66
C LEU A 184 -4.88 5.33 -8.41
N VAL A 185 -5.01 6.61 -8.05
CA VAL A 185 -6.29 7.30 -7.95
C VAL A 185 -6.34 8.41 -8.98
N GLN A 186 -7.39 8.43 -9.79
CA GLN A 186 -7.63 9.44 -10.80
C GLN A 186 -9.12 9.79 -10.89
N PRO A 187 -9.49 10.96 -11.46
CA PRO A 187 -10.89 11.34 -11.58
C PRO A 187 -11.66 10.43 -12.55
N ASP A 188 -11.07 10.14 -13.72
CA ASP A 188 -11.71 9.42 -14.83
C ASP A 188 -10.67 8.60 -15.63
N ASP A 189 -11.11 7.97 -16.72
CA ASP A 189 -10.31 7.15 -17.63
C ASP A 189 -9.67 7.91 -18.79
N SER A 190 -9.76 9.25 -18.80
CA SER A 190 -9.08 10.08 -19.81
C SER A 190 -7.56 9.89 -19.78
N GLY A 191 -7.04 9.43 -18.64
CA GLY A 191 -5.61 9.32 -18.37
C GLY A 191 -4.92 10.68 -18.42
N MET A 192 -5.64 11.80 -18.39
CA MET A 192 -5.09 13.16 -18.46
C MET A 192 -4.72 13.71 -17.09
N THR A 193 -5.49 13.36 -16.06
CA THR A 193 -5.34 13.88 -14.70
C THR A 193 -5.20 12.75 -13.69
N TYR A 194 -4.28 12.91 -12.75
CA TYR A 194 -4.04 11.96 -11.66
C TYR A 194 -4.24 12.68 -10.33
N SER A 195 -4.76 11.97 -9.34
CA SER A 195 -4.95 12.50 -7.97
C SER A 195 -3.87 11.98 -7.02
N GLY A 196 -3.48 10.72 -7.16
CA GLY A 196 -2.37 10.17 -6.39
C GLY A 196 -1.86 8.84 -6.92
N PHE A 197 -0.59 8.56 -6.66
CA PHE A 197 0.08 7.31 -6.99
C PHE A 197 0.90 6.83 -5.79
N TRP A 198 0.78 5.54 -5.46
CA TRP A 198 1.56 4.89 -4.42
C TRP A 198 2.20 3.62 -4.98
N LEU A 199 3.52 3.53 -4.83
CA LEU A 199 4.24 2.28 -4.98
C LEU A 199 4.29 1.58 -3.61
N LEU A 200 3.84 0.33 -3.60
CA LEU A 200 3.55 -0.47 -2.41
C LEU A 200 4.29 -1.81 -2.51
N GLN A 201 4.56 -2.43 -1.37
CA GLN A 201 5.16 -3.75 -1.32
C GLN A 201 4.51 -4.56 -0.21
N THR A 202 4.03 -5.75 -0.55
CA THR A 202 3.52 -6.68 0.47
C THR A 202 4.66 -7.09 1.39
N GLU A 203 4.48 -6.86 2.69
CA GLU A 203 5.41 -7.34 3.73
C GLU A 203 4.88 -8.68 4.29
N ASP A 204 5.73 -9.71 4.26
CA ASP A 204 5.49 -11.01 4.91
C ASP A 204 5.87 -11.00 6.41
#